data_AF-G5SMZ7-F1
#
_entry.id   AF-G5SMZ7-F1
#
_cell.length_a   1.000
_cell.length_b   1.000
_cell.length_c   1.000
_cell.angle_alpha   90.00
_cell.angle_beta   90.00
_cell.angle_gamma   90.00
#
_symmetry.space_group_name_H-M   'P 1'
#
loop_
_entity.id
_entity.type
_entity.pdbx_description
1 polymer ?
#
loop_
_entity_poly.entity_id
_entity_poly.type
_entity_poly.pdbx_seq_one_letter_code
_entity_poly.pdbx_strand_id
1 'polypeptide(L)'
;MAKVQLLTVQSIDGYMIDNYNELPAVLSDEIEKLKDAAIRQLNENISLSMLIDWRENEADSFTYLIEATKETRSIINGMFRMHLIDEIVRYTIPVMLGSGVSLYQQELPKNNWKVVKTASYNDEMSLTVFRKIKQDLLK
;
A
#
# COMPACT_ATOMS: atom_id res chain seq x y z
N MET A 1 1.11 12.50 -13.37
CA MET A 1 1.33 12.65 -11.92
C MET A 1 2.13 11.47 -11.41
N ALA A 2 3.13 11.73 -10.58
CA ALA A 2 3.86 10.69 -9.85
C ALA A 2 2.88 9.86 -8.98
N LYS A 3 3.15 8.56 -8.87
CA LYS A 3 2.26 7.58 -8.25
C LYS A 3 2.53 7.44 -6.76
N VAL A 4 1.49 7.30 -5.93
CA VAL A 4 1.63 6.79 -4.54
C VAL A 4 1.25 5.33 -4.47
N GLN A 5 2.21 4.52 -4.06
CA GLN A 5 2.07 3.09 -3.82
C GLN A 5 2.02 2.82 -2.32
N LEU A 6 0.99 2.12 -1.89
CA LEU A 6 0.85 1.58 -0.54
C LEU A 6 1.35 0.13 -0.54
N LEU A 7 2.31 -0.19 0.33
CA LEU A 7 2.70 -1.56 0.66
C LEU A 7 2.02 -1.98 1.96
N THR A 8 1.39 -3.16 1.98
CA THR A 8 0.83 -3.72 3.21
C THR A 8 1.01 -5.23 3.26
N VAL A 9 1.38 -5.74 4.43
CA VAL A 9 1.38 -7.17 4.77
C VAL A 9 0.25 -7.42 5.75
N GLN A 10 -0.63 -8.39 5.47
CA GLN A 10 -1.82 -8.66 6.26
C GLN A 10 -2.07 -10.16 6.43
N SER A 11 -2.78 -10.54 7.48
CA SER A 11 -3.36 -11.87 7.66
C SER A 11 -4.60 -12.07 6.76
N ILE A 12 -5.12 -13.30 6.66
CA ILE A 12 -6.31 -13.57 5.82
C ILE A 12 -7.59 -12.93 6.39
N ASP A 13 -7.64 -12.73 7.70
CA ASP A 13 -8.69 -12.03 8.41
C ASP A 13 -8.49 -10.49 8.46
N GLY A 14 -7.48 -9.97 7.74
CA GLY A 14 -7.36 -8.54 7.41
C GLY A 14 -6.62 -7.68 8.43
N TYR A 15 -5.96 -8.29 9.42
CA TYR A 15 -5.11 -7.56 10.36
C TYR A 15 -3.72 -7.34 9.78
N MET A 16 -3.15 -6.16 10.04
CA MET A 16 -1.78 -5.83 9.64
C MET A 16 -0.76 -6.72 10.36
N ILE A 17 0.27 -7.11 9.62
CA ILE A 17 1.46 -7.77 10.15
C ILE A 17 2.62 -6.79 9.92
N ASP A 18 3.02 -6.07 10.96
CA ASP A 18 4.07 -5.04 10.92
C ASP A 18 5.38 -5.45 11.62
N ASN A 19 5.43 -6.69 12.15
CA ASN A 19 6.64 -7.28 12.69
C ASN A 19 7.25 -8.24 11.65
N TYR A 20 8.28 -7.77 10.94
CA TYR A 20 8.92 -8.49 9.85
C TYR A 20 9.85 -9.63 10.32
N ASN A 21 10.12 -9.76 11.62
CA ASN A 21 11.11 -10.70 12.17
C ASN A 21 10.75 -12.18 11.94
N GLU A 22 9.50 -12.49 11.60
CA GLU A 22 9.01 -13.85 11.33
C GLU A 22 8.52 -14.02 9.89
N LEU A 23 8.82 -13.07 9.01
CA LEU A 23 8.37 -13.17 7.61
C LEU A 23 9.29 -14.06 6.77
N PRO A 24 8.75 -14.76 5.77
CA PRO A 24 9.56 -15.52 4.82
C PRO A 24 10.63 -14.65 4.14
N ALA A 25 11.84 -15.19 3.95
CA ALA A 25 12.94 -14.44 3.31
C ALA A 25 12.55 -13.87 1.94
N VAL A 26 11.75 -14.61 1.17
CA VAL A 26 11.20 -14.18 -0.12
C VAL A 26 10.40 -12.88 -0.01
N LEU A 27 9.67 -12.68 1.09
CA LEU A 27 8.91 -11.46 1.31
C LEU A 27 9.83 -10.28 1.59
N SER A 28 10.86 -10.49 2.40
CA SER A 28 11.87 -9.46 2.68
C SER A 28 12.53 -8.97 1.37
N ASP A 29 12.96 -9.90 0.51
CA ASP A 29 13.57 -9.56 -0.79
C ASP A 29 12.61 -8.77 -1.70
N GLU A 30 11.33 -9.16 -1.76
CA GLU A 30 10.35 -8.46 -2.60
C GLU A 30 9.99 -7.07 -2.04
N ILE A 31 10.00 -6.90 -0.72
CA ILE A 31 9.82 -5.60 -0.06
C ILE A 31 11.02 -4.69 -0.33
N GLU A 32 12.24 -5.20 -0.23
CA GLU A 32 13.46 -4.45 -0.55
C GLU A 32 13.45 -3.97 -2.00
N LYS A 33 13.07 -4.82 -2.96
CA LYS A 33 12.93 -4.41 -4.37
C LYS A 33 11.93 -3.26 -4.56
N LEU A 34 10.83 -3.25 -3.81
CA LEU A 34 9.86 -2.15 -3.86
C LEU A 34 10.44 -0.86 -3.27
N LYS A 35 11.17 -0.98 -2.16
CA LYS A 35 11.85 0.13 -1.49
C LYS A 35 12.92 0.75 -2.39
N ASP A 36 13.71 -0.06 -3.09
CA ASP A 36 14.76 0.38 -4.02
C ASP A 36 14.20 1.00 -5.29
N ALA A 37 13.04 0.53 -5.76
CA ALA A 37 12.37 1.08 -6.95
C ALA A 37 11.66 2.42 -6.68
N ALA A 38 11.40 2.75 -5.41
CA ALA A 38 10.72 3.98 -5.03
C ALA A 38 11.70 5.18 -5.02
N ILE A 39 11.27 6.33 -5.54
CA ILE A 39 12.10 7.55 -5.47
C ILE A 39 12.21 8.05 -4.02
N ARG A 40 11.18 7.77 -3.22
CA ARG A 40 11.12 8.15 -1.81
C ARG A 40 10.19 7.21 -1.05
N GLN A 41 10.66 6.81 0.12
CA GLN A 41 9.83 6.16 1.15
C GLN A 41 9.22 7.25 2.04
N LEU A 42 7.91 7.21 2.19
CA LEU A 42 7.13 8.11 3.02
C LEU A 42 6.98 7.53 4.44
N ASN A 43 6.79 8.41 5.41
CA ASN A 43 6.55 8.05 6.81
C ASN A 43 5.30 8.78 7.35
N GLU A 44 5.01 8.60 8.63
CA GLU A 44 3.86 9.18 9.32
C GLU A 44 3.85 10.72 9.38
N ASN A 45 5.01 11.35 9.20
CA ASN A 45 5.20 12.81 9.29
C ASN A 45 5.09 13.52 7.94
N ILE A 46 4.78 12.82 6.85
CA ILE A 46 4.64 13.45 5.53
C ILE A 46 3.48 14.46 5.52
N SER A 47 3.78 15.68 5.07
CA SER A 47 2.74 16.66 4.78
C SER A 47 1.97 16.27 3.52
N LEU A 48 0.64 16.07 3.65
CA LEU A 48 -0.20 15.70 2.51
C LEU A 48 -0.27 16.80 1.45
N SER A 49 -0.15 18.08 1.83
CA SER A 49 -0.10 19.19 0.87
C SER A 49 1.20 19.18 0.07
N MET A 50 2.34 18.91 0.71
CA MET A 50 3.62 18.74 0.01
C MET A 50 3.57 17.54 -0.93
N LEU A 51 2.97 16.43 -0.49
CA LEU A 51 2.84 15.25 -1.33
C LEU A 51 1.95 15.51 -2.54
N ILE A 52 0.89 16.32 -2.42
CA ILE A 52 0.08 16.74 -3.58
C ILE A 52 0.93 17.52 -4.57
N ASP A 53 1.63 18.54 -4.09
CA ASP A 53 2.48 19.40 -4.92
C ASP A 53 3.56 18.59 -5.65
N TRP A 54 4.28 17.71 -4.95
CA TRP A 54 5.31 16.88 -5.57
C TRP A 54 4.72 15.98 -6.66
N ARG A 55 3.57 15.36 -6.44
CA ARG A 55 2.96 14.48 -7.45
C ARG A 55 2.49 15.20 -8.70
N GLU A 56 2.11 16.46 -8.58
CA GLU A 56 1.68 17.29 -9.71
C GLU A 56 2.88 17.79 -10.53
N ASN A 57 4.01 18.05 -9.88
CA ASN A 57 5.15 18.70 -10.51
C ASN A 57 6.31 17.75 -10.88
N GLU A 58 6.32 16.52 -10.37
CA GLU A 58 7.35 15.53 -10.68
C GLU A 58 6.97 14.57 -11.82
N ALA A 59 7.98 13.88 -12.35
CA ALA A 59 7.83 12.97 -13.48
C ALA A 59 6.86 11.82 -13.18
N ASP A 60 6.02 11.48 -14.16
CA ASP A 60 5.03 10.39 -14.09
C ASP A 60 5.65 9.00 -13.81
N SER A 61 6.95 8.84 -14.07
CA SER A 61 7.69 7.62 -13.76
C SER A 61 8.03 7.47 -12.27
N PHE A 62 7.90 8.53 -11.47
CA PHE A 62 8.26 8.50 -10.05
C PHE A 62 7.20 7.76 -9.22
N THR A 63 7.68 7.00 -8.24
CA THR A 63 6.84 6.27 -7.29
C THR A 63 7.22 6.63 -5.87
N TYR A 64 6.26 7.16 -5.14
CA TYR A 64 6.29 7.31 -3.69
C TYR A 64 5.79 6.03 -3.04
N LEU A 65 6.56 5.46 -2.12
CA LEU A 65 6.17 4.26 -1.39
C LEU A 65 5.81 4.64 0.05
N ILE A 66 4.66 4.18 0.54
CA ILE A 66 4.35 4.19 1.96
C ILE A 66 4.07 2.77 2.43
N GLU A 67 4.74 2.35 3.49
CA GLU A 67 4.56 1.04 4.11
C GLU A 67 3.54 1.13 5.25
N ALA A 68 2.61 0.18 5.31
CA ALA A 68 1.60 0.10 6.35
C ALA A 68 2.18 -0.45 7.65
N THR A 69 2.36 0.43 8.63
CA THR A 69 2.74 0.11 10.01
C THR A 69 1.75 0.77 10.97
N LYS A 70 1.84 0.49 12.27
CA LYS A 70 1.03 1.18 13.28
C LYS A 70 1.20 2.69 13.22
N GLU A 71 2.40 3.17 12.95
CA GLU A 71 2.77 4.58 12.88
C GLU A 71 2.16 5.25 11.64
N THR A 72 2.27 4.62 10.46
CA THR A 72 1.78 5.20 9.20
C THR A 72 0.28 5.01 8.99
N ARG A 73 -0.39 4.16 9.79
CA ARG A 73 -1.82 3.86 9.66
C ARG A 73 -2.70 5.10 9.60
N SER A 74 -2.46 6.09 10.47
CA SER A 74 -3.26 7.32 10.50
C SER A 74 -3.14 8.10 9.20
N ILE A 75 -1.90 8.33 8.74
CA ILE A 75 -1.64 9.10 7.53
C ILE A 75 -2.15 8.37 6.27
N ILE A 76 -2.03 7.03 6.20
CA ILE A 76 -2.56 6.22 5.10
C ILE A 76 -4.08 6.39 4.98
N ASN A 77 -4.81 6.37 6.10
CA ASN A 77 -6.26 6.61 6.06
C ASN A 77 -6.60 8.04 5.62
N GLY A 78 -5.78 9.03 5.99
CA GLY A 78 -5.85 10.38 5.43
C GLY A 78 -5.64 10.40 3.91
N MET A 79 -4.62 9.67 3.41
CA MET A 79 -4.33 9.54 1.99
C MET A 79 -5.48 8.90 1.20
N PHE A 80 -6.14 7.89 1.75
CA PHE A 80 -7.34 7.31 1.12
C PHE A 80 -8.48 8.33 1.03
N ARG A 81 -8.76 9.07 2.10
CA ARG A 81 -9.82 10.11 2.13
C ARG A 81 -9.53 11.25 1.16
N MET A 82 -8.27 11.56 0.94
CA MET A 82 -7.81 12.55 -0.03
C MET A 82 -7.55 11.97 -1.43
N HIS A 83 -7.91 10.70 -1.67
CA HIS A 83 -7.79 10.03 -2.96
C HIS A 83 -6.34 9.94 -3.51
N LEU A 84 -5.34 9.99 -2.63
CA LEU A 84 -3.92 10.09 -2.99
C LEU A 84 -3.25 8.75 -3.31
N ILE A 85 -3.81 7.62 -2.84
CA ILE A 85 -3.26 6.29 -3.12
C ILE A 85 -3.69 5.83 -4.52
N ASP A 86 -2.73 5.49 -5.37
CA ASP A 86 -2.96 5.03 -6.75
C ASP A 86 -2.84 3.52 -6.89
N GLU A 87 -2.00 2.88 -6.07
CA GLU A 87 -1.70 1.46 -6.13
C GLU A 87 -1.55 0.86 -4.74
N ILE A 88 -2.09 -0.33 -4.53
CA ILE A 88 -1.95 -1.10 -3.30
C ILE A 88 -1.25 -2.40 -3.64
N VAL A 89 -0.06 -2.61 -3.07
CA VAL A 89 0.69 -3.85 -3.09
C VAL A 89 0.41 -4.57 -1.78
N ARG A 90 -0.45 -5.60 -1.83
CA ARG A 90 -0.85 -6.36 -0.66
C ARG A 90 -0.18 -7.74 -0.67
N TYR A 91 0.59 -8.02 0.37
CA TYR A 91 0.96 -9.39 0.73
C TYR A 91 -0.02 -9.92 1.77
N THR A 92 -0.52 -11.12 1.55
CA THR A 92 -1.43 -11.82 2.46
C THR A 92 -0.79 -13.11 2.93
N ILE A 93 -0.54 -13.18 4.23
CA ILE A 93 -0.01 -14.36 4.93
C ILE A 93 -1.19 -15.26 5.31
N PRO A 94 -1.14 -16.58 5.06
CA PRO A 94 -2.24 -17.53 5.25
C PRO A 94 -2.47 -17.90 6.73
N VAL A 95 -2.49 -16.90 7.61
CA VAL A 95 -2.74 -17.05 9.05
C VAL A 95 -4.02 -16.32 9.44
N MET A 96 -4.74 -16.87 10.43
CA MET A 96 -5.82 -16.19 11.15
C MET A 96 -5.24 -15.63 12.44
N LEU A 97 -5.27 -14.32 12.64
CA LEU A 97 -4.79 -13.72 13.89
C LEU A 97 -5.90 -13.62 14.94
N GLY A 98 -7.17 -13.57 14.54
CA GLY A 98 -8.35 -13.44 15.39
C GLY A 98 -8.48 -12.09 16.11
N SER A 99 -7.39 -11.34 16.19
CA SER A 99 -7.33 -9.97 16.72
C SER A 99 -6.09 -9.26 16.16
N GLY A 100 -6.14 -7.93 16.12
CA GLY A 100 -5.01 -7.14 15.64
C GLY A 100 -5.43 -5.74 15.23
N VAL A 101 -4.51 -5.05 14.55
CA VAL A 101 -4.77 -3.70 14.03
C VAL A 101 -5.19 -3.81 12.57
N SER A 102 -6.43 -3.42 12.26
CA SER A 102 -6.85 -3.26 10.86
C SER A 102 -6.25 -1.99 10.26
N LEU A 103 -5.69 -2.08 9.05
CA LEU A 103 -5.17 -0.93 8.31
C LEU A 103 -6.26 0.10 8.06
N TYR A 104 -7.42 -0.35 7.61
CA TYR A 104 -8.49 0.51 7.16
C TYR A 104 -9.39 0.90 8.33
N GLN A 105 -9.56 2.21 8.53
CA GLN A 105 -10.58 2.76 9.40
C GLN A 105 -11.95 2.70 8.71
N GLN A 106 -13.02 2.85 9.49
CA GLN A 106 -14.37 2.87 8.94
C GLN A 106 -14.54 4.06 7.96
N GLU A 107 -15.47 3.90 7.01
CA GLU A 107 -15.91 4.96 6.07
C GLU A 107 -14.83 5.46 5.08
N LEU A 108 -14.08 4.54 4.46
CA LEU A 108 -13.24 4.92 3.32
C LEU A 108 -14.09 5.34 2.11
N PRO A 109 -13.63 6.32 1.30
CA PRO A 109 -14.35 6.73 0.11
C PRO A 109 -14.47 5.57 -0.89
N LYS A 110 -15.64 5.46 -1.52
CA LYS A 110 -15.88 4.48 -2.59
C LYS A 110 -14.95 4.79 -3.75
N ASN A 111 -14.06 3.84 -4.06
CA ASN A 111 -13.14 3.91 -5.18
C ASN A 111 -13.21 2.60 -5.96
N ASN A 112 -13.08 2.70 -7.28
CA ASN A 112 -12.99 1.52 -8.14
C ASN A 112 -11.52 1.12 -8.27
N TRP A 113 -11.24 -0.14 -7.95
CA TRP A 113 -9.92 -0.74 -8.04
C TRP A 113 -9.96 -1.92 -9.01
N LYS A 114 -8.89 -2.09 -9.80
CA LYS A 114 -8.67 -3.30 -10.59
C LYS A 114 -7.53 -4.11 -10.00
N VAL A 115 -7.68 -5.42 -9.97
CA VAL A 115 -6.56 -6.33 -9.74
C VAL A 115 -5.71 -6.34 -11.01
N VAL A 116 -4.42 -6.01 -10.88
CA VAL A 116 -3.48 -5.96 -12.03
C VAL A 116 -2.41 -7.04 -11.97
N LYS A 117 -2.18 -7.65 -10.80
CA LYS A 117 -1.24 -8.75 -10.62
C LYS A 117 -1.67 -9.59 -9.42
N THR A 118 -1.53 -10.90 -9.54
CA THR A 118 -1.60 -11.87 -8.45
C THR A 118 -0.42 -12.82 -8.54
N ALA A 119 0.16 -13.21 -7.40
CA ALA A 119 1.17 -14.26 -7.33
C ALA A 119 1.02 -15.05 -6.03
N SER A 120 1.46 -16.31 -6.03
CA SER A 120 1.61 -17.13 -4.83
C SER A 120 3.10 -17.46 -4.68
N TYR A 121 3.60 -17.47 -3.45
CA TYR A 121 4.98 -17.80 -3.13
C TYR A 121 5.00 -18.98 -2.16
N ASN A 122 5.34 -20.17 -2.69
CA ASN A 122 5.51 -21.44 -1.95
C ASN A 122 4.40 -21.76 -0.93
N ASP A 123 3.15 -21.34 -1.20
CA ASP A 123 2.00 -21.46 -0.30
C ASP A 123 2.14 -20.75 1.07
N GLU A 124 3.22 -19.99 1.27
CA GLU A 124 3.48 -19.22 2.50
C GLU A 124 2.89 -17.81 2.45
N MET A 125 2.64 -17.28 1.24
CA MET A 125 1.99 -15.99 1.07
C MET A 125 1.43 -15.81 -0.35
N SER A 126 0.50 -14.87 -0.46
CA SER A 126 0.01 -14.38 -1.75
C SER A 126 0.25 -12.88 -1.91
N LEU A 127 0.57 -12.47 -3.13
CA LEU A 127 0.63 -11.07 -3.54
C LEU A 127 -0.63 -10.74 -4.34
N THR A 128 -1.25 -9.61 -4.05
CA THR A 128 -2.24 -8.99 -4.91
C THR A 128 -1.91 -7.51 -5.10
N VAL A 129 -1.80 -7.06 -6.35
CA VAL A 129 -1.62 -5.65 -6.68
C VAL A 129 -2.92 -5.09 -7.22
N PHE A 130 -3.42 -4.05 -6.56
CA PHE A 130 -4.60 -3.29 -6.97
C PHE A 130 -4.16 -1.95 -7.52
N ARG A 131 -4.75 -1.51 -8.64
CA ARG A 131 -4.56 -0.17 -9.18
C ARG A 131 -5.88 0.57 -9.26
N LYS A 132 -5.89 1.82 -8.82
CA LYS A 132 -7.07 2.69 -8.91
C LYS A 132 -7.43 2.91 -10.37
N ILE A 133 -8.71 2.83 -10.69
CA ILE A 133 -9.23 3.17 -12.02
C ILE A 133 -9.41 4.69 -12.06
N LYS A 134 -8.70 5.38 -12.97
CA LYS A 134 -8.90 6.81 -13.20
C LYS A 134 -10.34 7.02 -13.71
N GLN A 135 -11.08 7.94 -13.09
CA GLN A 135 -12.50 8.18 -13.37
C GLN A 135 -12.77 8.84 -14.74
N ASP A 136 -11.73 9.12 -15.55
CA ASP A 136 -11.84 9.77 -16.87
C ASP A 136 -12.56 8.94 -17.96
N LEU A 137 -13.24 7.85 -17.61
CA LEU A 137 -13.99 6.98 -18.53
C LEU A 137 -15.48 6.84 -18.21
N LEU A 138 -16.02 7.70 -17.35
CA LEU A 138 -17.47 7.91 -17.25
C LEU A 138 -17.81 9.28 -17.84
N LYS A 139 -17.77 9.36 -19.17
CA LYS A 139 -18.50 10.37 -19.93
C LYS A 139 -19.86 9.81 -20.31
#